data_AF-A0A936UJ52-F1
#
_entry.id   AF-A0A936UJ52-F1
#
_cell.length_a   1.000
_cell.length_b   1.000
_cell.length_c   1.000
_cell.angle_alpha   90.00
_cell.angle_beta   90.00
_cell.angle_gamma   90.00
#
_symmetry.space_group_name_H-M   'P 1'
#
loop_
_entity.id
_entity.type
_entity.pdbx_description
1 polymer ?
#
loop_
_entity_poly.entity_id
_entity_poly.type
_entity_poly.pdbx_seq_one_letter_code
_entity_poly.pdbx_strand_id
1 'polypeptide(L)' 'MKQVDASPVEFAIYGGDINADGIVDVSDVSPVDNASLTALSGYVITDLTGDNFVDVDDVSIVDNNSFSSVGLIRP' A
#
# COMPACT_ATOMS: atom_id res chain seq x y z
N MET A 1 3.95 -10.46 7.79
CA MET A 1 4.10 -11.41 6.67
C MET A 1 2.97 -12.43 6.75
N LYS A 2 2.30 -12.72 5.63
CA LYS A 2 1.12 -13.59 5.52
C LYS A 2 1.36 -14.60 4.39
N GLN A 3 1.00 -15.87 4.57
CA GLN A 3 1.06 -16.87 3.50
C GLN A 3 -0.04 -16.57 2.47
N VAL A 4 0.34 -16.51 1.18
CA VAL A 4 -0.58 -16.20 0.07
C VAL A 4 -0.78 -17.37 -0.89
N ASP A 5 0.19 -18.29 -0.98
CA ASP A 5 0.06 -19.53 -1.75
C ASP A 5 0.64 -20.72 -0.95
N ALA A 6 0.08 -21.91 -1.17
CA ALA A 6 0.52 -23.16 -0.57
C ALA A 6 1.40 -24.01 -1.50
N SER A 7 1.42 -23.74 -2.82
CA SER A 7 2.22 -24.48 -3.81
C SER A 7 2.42 -23.68 -5.12
N PRO A 8 3.57 -23.02 -5.31
CA PRO A 8 4.70 -22.93 -4.39
C PRO A 8 4.34 -22.18 -3.11
N VAL A 9 5.04 -22.46 -2.01
CA VAL A 9 4.81 -21.74 -0.75
C VAL A 9 5.31 -20.30 -0.92
N GLU A 10 4.38 -19.35 -0.87
CA GLU A 10 4.67 -17.93 -1.04
C GLU A 10 4.12 -17.10 0.12
N PHE A 11 4.84 -16.05 0.48
CA PHE A 11 4.49 -15.13 1.54
C PHE A 11 4.57 -13.69 1.04
N ALA A 12 3.64 -12.86 1.51
CA ALA A 12 3.59 -11.44 1.22
C ALA A 12 3.60 -10.60 2.51
N ILE A 13 3.93 -9.32 2.35
CA ILE A 13 3.79 -8.29 3.39
C ILE A 13 2.78 -7.27 2.84
N TYR A 14 1.92 -6.77 3.71
CA TYR A 14 1.02 -5.68 3.33
C TYR A 14 1.82 -4.39 3.14
N GLY A 15 1.56 -3.67 2.04
CA GLY A 15 2.07 -2.32 1.80
C GLY A 15 1.02 -1.25 2.12
N GLY A 16 1.40 0.01 1.97
CA GLY A 16 0.48 1.15 2.07
C GLY A 16 0.43 1.86 3.43
N ASP A 17 1.35 1.58 4.35
CA ASP A 17 1.62 2.45 5.52
C ASP A 17 2.61 3.54 5.06
N ILE A 18 2.08 4.65 4.57
CA ILE A 18 2.83 5.73 3.90
C ILE A 18 3.46 6.65 4.94
N ASN A 19 2.74 6.91 6.04
CA ASN A 19 3.20 7.80 7.09
C ASN A 19 4.11 7.08 8.12
N ALA A 20 4.22 5.75 8.04
CA ALA A 20 5.01 4.85 8.90
C ALA A 20 4.59 4.86 10.38
N ASP A 21 3.30 5.04 10.67
CA ASP A 21 2.75 5.00 12.03
C ASP A 21 2.38 3.59 12.51
N GLY A 22 2.47 2.60 11.63
CA GLY A 22 2.18 1.21 11.92
C GLY A 22 0.70 0.83 11.72
N ILE A 23 -0.12 1.68 11.13
CA ILE A 23 -1.51 1.41 10.78
C ILE A 23 -1.69 1.81 9.31
N VAL A 24 -2.44 1.02 8.54
CA VAL A 24 -2.87 1.47 7.21
C VAL A 24 -4.26 2.04 7.37
N ASP A 25 -4.42 3.36 7.20
CA ASP A 25 -5.70 4.03 7.31
C ASP A 25 -5.91 5.18 6.28
N VAL A 26 -6.95 5.99 6.46
CA VAL A 26 -7.29 7.09 5.54
C VAL A 26 -6.18 8.15 5.41
N SER A 27 -5.30 8.27 6.42
CA SER A 27 -4.16 9.17 6.38
C SER A 27 -3.08 8.69 5.39
N ASP A 28 -3.06 7.40 5.06
CA ASP A 28 -2.20 6.81 4.02
C ASP A 28 -2.86 6.83 2.64
N VAL A 29 -4.19 6.71 2.58
CA VAL A 29 -4.94 6.80 1.30
C VAL A 29 -4.77 8.20 0.69
N SER A 30 -4.90 9.24 1.51
CA SER A 30 -4.89 10.63 1.06
C SER A 30 -3.64 11.05 0.25
N PRO A 31 -2.39 10.73 0.66
CA PRO A 31 -1.21 11.06 -0.14
C PRO A 31 -1.14 10.29 -1.47
N VAL A 32 -1.58 9.04 -1.52
CA VAL A 32 -1.60 8.23 -2.74
C VAL A 32 -2.64 8.75 -3.72
N ASP A 33 -3.86 9.05 -3.25
CA ASP A 33 -4.95 9.61 -4.07
C ASP A 33 -4.56 10.99 -4.65
N ASN A 34 -3.96 11.86 -3.85
CA ASN A 34 -3.46 13.15 -4.34
C ASN A 34 -2.35 12.99 -5.39
N ALA A 35 -1.42 12.04 -5.19
CA ALA A 35 -0.35 11.77 -6.15
C ALA A 35 -0.91 11.21 -7.46
N SER A 36 -1.90 10.32 -7.39
CA SER A 36 -2.66 9.77 -8.52
C SER A 36 -3.36 10.87 -9.34
N LEU A 37 -4.05 11.80 -8.66
CA LEU A 37 -4.68 12.97 -9.32
C LEU A 37 -3.68 13.87 -10.06
N THR A 38 -2.43 13.93 -9.60
CA THR A 38 -1.36 14.70 -10.26
C THR A 38 -0.58 13.90 -11.30
N ALA A 39 -0.92 12.62 -11.50
CA ALA A 39 -0.16 11.68 -12.33
C ALA A 39 1.34 11.69 -11.99
N LEU A 40 1.64 11.67 -10.68
CA LEU A 40 3.01 11.62 -10.20
C LEU A 40 3.69 10.35 -10.71
N SER A 41 4.96 10.45 -11.08
CA SER A 41 5.73 9.35 -11.66
C SER A 41 7.16 9.33 -11.16
N GLY A 42 7.82 8.20 -11.36
CA GLY A 42 9.16 7.90 -10.86
C GLY A 42 9.13 7.15 -9.54
N TYR A 43 10.31 7.02 -8.92
CA TYR A 43 10.46 6.31 -7.65
C TYR A 43 10.02 7.20 -6.49
N VAL A 44 8.74 7.15 -6.15
CA VAL A 44 8.11 7.90 -5.07
C VAL A 44 7.42 6.93 -4.11
N ILE A 45 7.27 7.33 -2.84
CA ILE A 45 6.70 6.44 -1.80
C ILE A 45 5.22 6.07 -2.05
N THR A 46 4.54 6.83 -2.90
CA THR A 46 3.14 6.62 -3.28
C THR A 46 2.99 5.68 -4.49
N ASP A 47 4.08 5.22 -5.09
CA ASP A 47 4.09 4.15 -6.11
C ASP A 47 4.23 2.80 -5.37
N LEU A 48 3.09 2.14 -5.16
CA LEU A 48 2.96 0.89 -4.40
C LEU A 48 3.08 -0.33 -5.32
N THR A 49 2.79 -0.18 -6.61
CA THR A 49 2.97 -1.24 -7.62
C THR A 49 4.43 -1.38 -8.05
N GLY A 50 5.21 -0.31 -7.94
CA GLY A 50 6.61 -0.23 -8.36
C GLY A 50 6.78 -0.08 -9.87
N ASP A 51 5.76 0.39 -10.58
CA ASP A 51 5.76 0.51 -12.04
C ASP A 51 6.22 1.91 -12.55
N ASN A 52 6.55 2.81 -11.63
CA ASN A 52 6.93 4.21 -11.81
C ASN A 52 5.78 5.17 -12.14
N PHE A 53 4.54 4.76 -11.99
CA PHE A 53 3.36 5.63 -12.11
C PHE A 53 2.54 5.52 -10.85
N VAL A 54 2.03 6.65 -10.36
CA VAL A 54 1.02 6.65 -9.30
C VAL A 54 -0.33 6.78 -9.96
N ASP A 55 -1.16 5.75 -9.87
CA ASP A 55 -2.49 5.72 -10.45
C ASP A 55 -3.53 5.06 -9.55
N VAL A 56 -4.63 4.55 -10.13
CA VAL A 56 -5.74 3.95 -9.37
C VAL A 56 -5.35 2.59 -8.78
N ASP A 57 -4.39 1.88 -9.36
CA ASP A 57 -3.95 0.58 -8.86
C ASP A 57 -3.22 0.75 -7.52
N ASP A 58 -2.40 1.80 -7.36
CA ASP A 58 -1.78 2.13 -6.06
C ASP A 58 -2.81 2.52 -5.00
N VAL A 59 -3.79 3.35 -5.37
CA VAL A 59 -4.90 3.75 -4.48
C VAL A 59 -5.67 2.52 -4.02
N SER A 60 -5.92 1.55 -4.91
CA SER A 60 -6.63 0.33 -4.57
C SER A 60 -5.90 -0.53 -3.54
N ILE A 61 -4.55 -0.53 -3.54
CA ILE A 61 -3.75 -1.29 -2.58
C ILE A 61 -3.94 -0.71 -1.17
N VAL A 62 -3.78 0.60 -1.02
CA VAL A 62 -3.90 1.26 0.29
C VAL A 62 -5.35 1.24 0.80
N ASP A 63 -6.34 1.46 -0.07
CA ASP A 63 -7.75 1.48 0.31
C ASP A 63 -8.24 0.09 0.77
N ASN A 64 -7.88 -0.98 0.05
CA ASN A 64 -8.23 -2.35 0.45
C ASN A 64 -7.59 -2.77 1.78
N ASN A 65 -6.35 -2.34 2.04
CA ASN A 65 -5.63 -2.63 3.28
C ASN A 65 -6.19 -1.82 4.46
N SER A 66 -6.59 -0.57 4.22
CA SER A 66 -7.32 0.27 5.18
C SER A 66 -8.67 -0.34 5.54
N PHE A 67 -9.46 -0.75 4.54
CA PHE A 67 -10.72 -1.45 4.75
C PHE A 67 -10.54 -2.76 5.54
N SER A 68 -9.43 -3.47 5.32
CA SER A 68 -9.08 -4.70 6.02
C SER A 68 -8.45 -4.48 7.41
N SER A 69 -8.31 -3.22 7.86
CA SER A 69 -7.71 -2.84 9.14
C SER A 69 -6.30 -3.43 9.33
N VAL A 70 -5.47 -3.36 8.28
CA VAL A 70 -4.07 -3.81 8.35
C VAL A 70 -3.30 -2.90 9.31
N GLY A 71 -2.56 -3.52 10.23
CA GLY A 71 -1.68 -2.80 11.16
C GLY A 71 -0.54 -3.67 11.65
N LEU A 72 0.49 -3.00 12.14
CA LEU A 72 1.68 -3.59 12.72
C LEU A 72 1.39 -4.10 14.13
N ILE A 73 1.70 -5.37 14.36
CA ILE A 73 1.65 -5.99 15.69
C ILE A 73 3.08 -6.08 16.22
N ARG A 74 3.36 -5.44 17.35
CA ARG A 74 4.66 -5.45 18.04
C ARG A 74 4.51 -6.05 19.44
N PRO A 75 5.57 -6.65 20.02
CA PRO A 75 5.58 -7.14 21.39
C PRO A 75 5.25 -6.08 22.44
#